data_AF-A0A9D4J0S7-F1
#
_entry.id   AF-A0A9D4J0S7-F1
#
_cell.length_a   1.000
_cell.length_b   1.000
_cell.length_c   1.000
_cell.angle_alpha   90.00
_cell.angle_beta   90.00
_cell.angle_gamma   90.00
#
_symmetry.space_group_name_H-M   'P 1'
#
loop_
_entity.id
_entity.type
_entity.pdbx_description
1 polymer ?
#
loop_
_entity_poly.entity_id
_entity_poly.type
_entity_poly.pdbx_seq_one_letter_code
_entity_poly.pdbx_strand_id
1 'polypeptide(L)' 'MMIHTRERAYSCSVCGRGFGNSSYFNRHMRNHTRKRSYNCSVCGKGFVTSSNLTEHMKIHNGERP' A
#
# COMPACT_ATOMS: atom_id res chain seq x y z
N MET A 1 27.53 -1.14 -24.73
CA MET A 1 26.12 -0.88 -24.36
C MET A 1 25.85 -1.64 -23.08
N MET A 2 26.06 -1.02 -21.93
CA MET A 2 25.86 -1.68 -20.64
C MET A 2 24.36 -1.66 -20.38
N ILE A 3 23.69 -2.78 -20.67
CA ILE A 3 22.26 -2.93 -20.36
C ILE A 3 22.16 -2.81 -18.86
N HIS A 4 21.50 -1.74 -18.40
CA HIS A 4 21.20 -1.51 -17.00
C HIS A 4 20.04 -2.43 -16.61
N THR A 5 20.26 -3.74 -16.66
CA THR A 5 19.36 -4.77 -16.13
C THR A 5 19.40 -4.63 -14.61
N ARG A 6 18.74 -3.59 -14.10
CA ARG A 6 18.31 -3.52 -12.70
C ARG A 6 17.23 -4.58 -12.56
N GLU A 7 17.63 -5.84 -12.52
CA GLU A 7 16.84 -6.94 -11.97
C GLU A 7 16.58 -6.58 -10.52
N ARG A 8 15.59 -5.71 -10.31
CA ARG A 8 15.02 -5.45 -8.99
C ARG A 8 14.33 -6.75 -8.60
N ALA A 9 15.10 -7.67 -8.02
CA ALA A 9 14.64 -8.99 -7.59
C ALA A 9 13.42 -8.90 -6.66
N TYR A 10 13.22 -7.75 -6.01
CA TYR A 10 12.10 -7.50 -5.13
C TYR A 10 11.26 -6.31 -5.62
N SER A 11 10.16 -6.61 -6.30
CA SER A 11 9.16 -5.64 -6.74
C SER A 11 7.96 -5.60 -5.78
N CYS A 12 7.55 -4.39 -5.38
CA CYS A 12 6.32 -4.20 -4.62
C CYS A 12 5.10 -4.38 -5.52
N SER A 13 4.25 -5.36 -5.21
CA SER A 13 2.97 -5.58 -5.91
C SER A 13 1.93 -4.49 -5.62
N VAL A 14 2.11 -3.71 -4.56
CA VAL A 14 1.16 -2.66 -4.15
C VAL A 14 1.38 -1.34 -4.90
N CYS A 15 2.64 -0.99 -5.17
CA CYS A 15 2.97 0.29 -5.81
C CYS A 15 3.92 0.17 -7.02
N GLY A 16 4.28 -1.05 -7.43
CA GLY A 16 5.18 -1.31 -8.56
C GLY A 16 6.64 -0.92 -8.33
N ARG A 17 6.99 -0.44 -7.13
CA ARG A 17 8.36 0.01 -6.83
C ARG A 17 9.29 -1.19 -6.67
N GLY A 18 10.37 -1.21 -7.44
CA GLY A 18 11.39 -2.26 -7.32
C GLY A 18 12.56 -1.87 -6.42
N PHE A 19 13.13 -2.88 -5.77
CA PHE A 19 14.24 -2.80 -4.84
C PHE A 19 15.29 -3.84 -5.21
N GLY A 20 16.57 -3.49 -5.08
CA GLY A 20 17.69 -4.40 -5.32
C GLY A 20 18.13 -5.18 -4.08
N ASN A 21 17.48 -4.98 -2.93
CA ASN A 21 17.84 -5.61 -1.66
C ASN A 21 16.58 -5.97 -0.86
N SER A 22 16.56 -7.20 -0.36
CA SER A 22 15.45 -7.76 0.42
C SER A 22 15.16 -7.01 1.72
N SER A 23 16.18 -6.51 2.43
CA SER A 23 16.03 -5.75 3.67
C SER A 23 15.30 -4.42 3.43
N TYR A 24 15.65 -3.72 2.33
CA TYR A 24 14.96 -2.49 1.95
C TYR A 24 13.54 -2.77 1.46
N PHE A 25 13.34 -3.84 0.69
CA PHE A 25 12.01 -4.29 0.29
C PHE A 25 11.14 -4.64 1.49
N ASN A 26 11.65 -5.39 2.46
CA ASN A 26 10.90 -5.81 3.65
C ASN A 26 10.53 -4.62 4.53
N ARG A 27 11.48 -3.66 4.75
CA ARG A 27 11.18 -2.40 5.43
C ARG A 27 10.14 -1.56 4.68
N HIS A 28 10.19 -1.55 3.36
CA HIS A 28 9.20 -0.89 2.52
C HIS A 28 7.83 -1.57 2.64
N MET A 29 7.76 -2.90 2.56
CA MET A 29 6.55 -3.68 2.77
C MET A 29 5.98 -3.45 4.16
N ARG A 30 6.80 -3.29 5.21
CA ARG A 30 6.34 -2.88 6.54
C ARG A 30 5.66 -1.52 6.58
N ASN A 31 5.93 -0.61 5.65
CA ASN A 31 5.17 0.65 5.54
C ASN A 31 3.79 0.42 4.90
N HIS A 32 3.66 -0.53 3.98
CA HIS A 32 2.36 -1.01 3.51
C HIS A 32 1.61 -1.76 4.62
N THR A 33 2.32 -2.58 5.39
CA THR A 33 1.81 -3.34 6.55
C THR A 33 1.83 -2.54 7.86
N ARG A 34 2.08 -1.21 7.83
CA ARG A 34 2.12 -0.38 9.05
C ARG A 34 0.71 -0.32 9.59
N LYS A 35 0.39 -1.31 10.43
CA LYS A 35 -0.94 -1.88 10.76
C LYS A 35 -2.06 -0.86 10.62
N ARG A 36 -2.45 -0.66 9.38
CA ARG A 36 -3.74 -0.12 9.04
C ARG A 36 -4.65 -1.33 9.11
N SER A 37 -5.05 -1.70 10.33
CA SER A 37 -5.88 -2.89 10.58
C SER A 37 -7.18 -2.84 9.78
N TYR A 38 -7.59 -1.63 9.40
CA TYR A 38 -8.83 -1.34 8.71
C TYR A 38 -8.54 -0.90 7.29
N ASN A 39 -8.77 -1.78 6.30
CA ASN A 39 -8.56 -1.47 4.90
C ASN A 39 -9.91 -1.20 4.22
N CYS A 40 -9.96 -0.14 3.42
CA CYS A 40 -11.11 0.12 2.58
C CYS A 40 -11.19 -0.94 1.48
N SER A 41 -12.31 -1.65 1.41
CA SER A 41 -12.58 -2.67 0.39
C SER A 41 -12.80 -2.08 -1.01
N VAL A 42 -13.16 -0.79 -1.10
CA VAL A 42 -13.46 -0.11 -2.37
C VAL A 42 -12.20 0.38 -3.07
N CYS A 43 -11.30 1.04 -2.34
CA CYS A 43 -10.10 1.65 -2.93
C CYS A 43 -8.77 1.10 -2.38
N GLY A 44 -8.81 0.12 -1.48
CA GLY A 44 -7.62 -0.48 -0.88
C GLY A 44 -6.86 0.44 0.09
N LYS A 45 -7.41 1.61 0.44
CA LYS A 45 -6.76 2.56 1.36
C LYS A 45 -6.84 2.02 2.79
N GLY A 46 -5.68 1.84 3.43
CA GLY A 46 -5.63 1.43 4.83
C GLY A 46 -5.87 2.59 5.81
N PHE A 47 -6.39 2.31 7.00
CA PHE A 47 -6.59 3.20 8.13
C PHE A 47 -6.17 2.53 9.44
N VAL A 48 -5.62 3.32 10.36
CA VAL A 48 -5.07 2.84 11.64
C VAL A 48 -6.19 2.50 12.63
N THR A 49 -7.35 3.16 12.50
CA THR A 49 -8.52 2.99 13.37
C THR A 49 -9.76 2.66 12.54
N SER A 50 -10.72 1.96 13.16
CA SER A 50 -12.01 1.66 12.54
C SER A 50 -12.80 2.94 12.28
N SER A 51 -12.77 3.91 13.20
CA SER A 51 -13.47 5.18 13.07
C SER A 51 -13.04 5.96 11.82
N ASN A 52 -11.74 6.02 11.52
CA ASN A 52 -11.27 6.68 10.29
C ASN A 52 -11.64 5.89 9.03
N LEU A 53 -11.69 4.56 9.09
CA LEU A 53 -12.22 3.77 7.97
C LEU A 53 -13.72 4.06 7.78
N THR A 54 -14.52 4.04 8.84
CA THR A 54 -15.97 4.27 8.75
C THR A 54 -16.29 5.65 8.19
N GLU A 55 -15.61 6.70 8.65
CA GLU A 55 -15.75 8.04 8.06
C GLU A 55 -15.35 8.06 6.58
N HIS A 56 -14.25 7.38 6.24
CA HIS A 56 -13.84 7.20 4.86
C HIS A 56 -14.81 6.37 4.01
N MET A 57 -15.60 5.46 4.58
CA MET A 57 -16.60 4.72 3.81
C MET A 57 -17.79 5.61 3.42
N LYS A 58 -18.10 6.66 4.18
CA LYS A 58 -19.20 7.58 3.88
C LYS A 58 -19.02 8.36 2.57
N ILE A 59 -17.77 8.68 2.22
CA ILE A 59 -17.45 9.33 0.92
C ILE A 59 -17.60 8.38 -0.26
N HIS A 60 -17.46 7.06 -0.08
CA HIS A 60 -17.70 6.07 -1.15
C HIS A 60 -19.17 5.76 -1.33
N ASN A 61 -19.89 5.64 -0.22
CA ASN A 61 -21.34 5.43 -0.24
C ASN A 61 -22.12 6.62 -0.82
N GLY A 62 -21.46 7.76 -1.04
CA GLY A 62 -22.11 8.92 -1.63
C GLY A 62 -23.34 9.36 -0.84
N GLU A 63 -23.42 9.01 0.45
CA GLU A 63 -24.52 9.39 1.34
C GLU A 63 -24.36 10.87 1.69
N ARG A 64 -24.58 11.71 0.69
CA ARG A 64 -25.21 13.01 0.85
C ARG A 64 -26.72 12.79 0.57
N PRO A 65 -27.58 13.46 1.34
CA PRO A 65 -29.04 13.27 1.30
C PRO A 65 -29.65 13.57 -0.07
#